data_AF-A0A537UKV6-F1
#
_entry.id   AF-A0A537UKV6-F1
#
_cell.length_a   1.000
_cell.length_b   1.000
_cell.length_c   1.000
_cell.angle_alpha   90.00
_cell.angle_beta   90.00
_cell.angle_gamma   90.00
#
_symmetry.space_group_name_H-M   'P 1'
#
loop_
_entity.id
_entity.type
_entity.pdbx_description
1 polymer ?
#
loop_
_entity_poly.entity_id
_entity_poly.type
_entity_poly.pdbx_seq_one_letter_code
_entity_poly.pdbx_strand_id
1 'polypeptide(L)'
;MHHYTVAQEKSRLVLTKKTGDMKLFLNDLDDLHQWDFMRNQQVVKEIERLRVLLTTTNQQRESWKVRALMAEAQLVEATAKTGNKGGGAENVSDVRYASLKRYLAKRFHPDYAPGQGIEKIVRNEIFKEIWNEIDRLDCATARSAAAA
;
A
#
# COMPACT_ATOMS: atom_id res chain seq x y z
N MET A 1 -34.37 -9.91 -30.02
CA MET A 1 -35.73 -10.45 -29.80
C MET A 1 -36.03 -10.44 -28.31
N HIS A 2 -37.09 -9.76 -27.87
CA HIS A 2 -37.47 -9.75 -26.45
C HIS A 2 -38.17 -11.06 -26.07
N HIS A 3 -37.72 -11.70 -24.99
CA HIS A 3 -38.18 -13.00 -24.48
C HIS A 3 -39.48 -12.91 -23.67
N TYR A 4 -40.05 -11.71 -23.57
CA TYR A 4 -41.16 -11.38 -22.68
C TYR A 4 -42.28 -10.65 -23.44
N THR A 5 -43.50 -10.83 -22.98
CA THR A 5 -44.73 -10.18 -23.42
C THR A 5 -45.48 -9.65 -22.21
N VAL A 6 -46.10 -8.48 -22.33
CA VAL A 6 -46.95 -7.92 -21.27
C VAL A 6 -48.37 -8.42 -21.50
N ALA A 7 -48.98 -9.07 -20.51
CA ALA A 7 -50.37 -9.52 -20.53
C ALA A 7 -51.16 -8.82 -19.41
N GLN A 8 -52.46 -8.59 -19.62
CA GLN A 8 -53.34 -7.99 -18.62
C GLN A 8 -54.16 -9.08 -17.93
N GLU A 9 -53.95 -9.28 -16.64
CA GLU A 9 -54.72 -10.24 -15.82
C GLU A 9 -55.36 -9.49 -14.65
N LYS A 10 -56.70 -9.61 -14.51
CA LYS A 10 -57.48 -8.99 -13.41
C LYS A 10 -57.13 -7.52 -13.15
N SER A 11 -57.07 -6.73 -14.22
CA SER A 11 -56.79 -5.28 -14.19
C SER A 11 -55.35 -4.89 -13.83
N ARG A 12 -54.39 -5.84 -13.81
CA ARG A 12 -52.95 -5.56 -13.63
C ARG A 12 -52.16 -6.07 -14.84
N LEU A 13 -51.14 -5.30 -15.22
CA LEU A 13 -50.19 -5.72 -16.27
C LEU A 13 -49.15 -6.64 -15.64
N VAL A 14 -48.97 -7.83 -16.20
CA VAL A 14 -48.02 -8.83 -15.72
C VAL A 14 -47.08 -9.21 -16.86
N LEU A 15 -45.78 -9.29 -16.57
CA LEU A 15 -44.75 -9.71 -17.51
C LEU A 15 -44.75 -11.24 -17.59
N THR A 16 -45.07 -11.78 -18.76
CA THR A 16 -45.03 -13.22 -19.02
C THR A 16 -43.90 -13.56 -19.98
N LYS A 17 -43.12 -14.59 -19.67
CA LYS A 17 -42.14 -15.16 -20.59
C LYS A 17 -42.91 -15.83 -21.73
N LYS A 18 -42.50 -15.64 -22.98
CA LYS A 18 -43.24 -16.12 -24.17
C LYS A 18 -43.54 -17.64 -24.18
N THR A 19 -42.86 -18.42 -23.34
CA THR A 19 -42.95 -19.90 -23.32
C THR A 19 -42.95 -20.51 -21.91
N GLY A 20 -43.20 -19.76 -20.83
CA GLY A 20 -43.11 -20.28 -19.45
C GLY A 20 -44.23 -19.84 -18.51
N ASP A 21 -44.63 -20.73 -17.59
CA ASP A 21 -45.60 -20.46 -16.51
C ASP A 21 -45.10 -19.34 -15.57
N MET A 22 -46.02 -18.51 -15.06
CA MET A 22 -45.76 -17.40 -14.14
C MET A 22 -44.93 -17.81 -12.93
N LYS A 23 -45.13 -19.04 -12.43
CA LYS A 23 -44.36 -19.60 -11.31
C LYS A 23 -42.87 -19.69 -11.60
N LEU A 24 -42.48 -20.05 -12.82
CA LEU A 24 -41.07 -20.13 -13.21
C LEU A 24 -40.41 -18.75 -13.22
N PHE A 25 -41.15 -17.71 -13.63
CA PHE A 25 -40.65 -16.34 -13.60
C PHE A 25 -40.42 -15.80 -12.19
N LEU A 26 -41.34 -16.08 -11.25
CA LEU A 26 -41.17 -15.68 -9.86
C LEU A 26 -39.97 -16.38 -9.21
N ASN A 27 -39.77 -17.68 -9.52
CA ASN A 27 -38.58 -18.41 -9.06
C ASN A 27 -37.29 -17.84 -9.65
N ASP A 28 -37.25 -17.54 -10.96
CA ASP A 28 -36.08 -16.96 -11.61
C ASP A 28 -35.70 -15.59 -11.00
N LEU A 29 -36.70 -14.78 -10.62
CA LEU A 29 -36.48 -13.50 -9.92
C LEU A 29 -35.96 -13.71 -8.51
N ASP A 30 -36.56 -14.64 -7.76
CA ASP A 30 -36.12 -14.98 -6.39
C ASP A 30 -34.66 -15.48 -6.39
N ASP A 31 -34.28 -16.33 -7.34
CA ASP A 31 -32.92 -16.84 -7.50
C ASP A 31 -31.92 -15.71 -7.79
N LEU A 32 -32.30 -14.75 -8.64
CA LEU A 32 -31.46 -13.57 -8.93
C LEU A 32 -31.28 -12.69 -7.68
N HIS A 33 -32.36 -12.45 -6.93
CA HIS A 33 -32.30 -11.69 -5.68
C HIS A 33 -31.42 -12.37 -4.63
N GLN A 34 -31.50 -13.69 -4.51
CA GLN A 34 -30.64 -14.47 -3.62
C GLN A 34 -29.17 -14.39 -4.04
N TRP A 35 -28.88 -14.46 -5.34
CA TRP A 35 -27.51 -14.34 -5.85
C TRP A 35 -26.91 -12.96 -5.58
N ASP A 36 -27.67 -11.88 -5.84
CA ASP A 36 -27.26 -10.52 -5.55
C ASP A 36 -27.07 -10.30 -4.04
N PHE A 37 -27.94 -10.87 -3.21
CA PHE A 37 -27.81 -10.81 -1.75
C PHE A 37 -26.50 -11.46 -1.28
N MET A 38 -26.21 -12.69 -1.75
CA MET A 38 -24.99 -13.41 -1.40
C MET A 38 -23.73 -12.67 -1.88
N ARG A 39 -23.75 -12.15 -3.10
CA ARG A 39 -22.64 -11.37 -3.66
C ARG A 39 -22.42 -10.08 -2.88
N ASN A 40 -23.48 -9.33 -2.58
CA ASN A 40 -23.39 -8.10 -1.80
C ASN A 40 -22.88 -8.37 -0.38
N GLN A 41 -23.32 -9.46 0.25
CA GLN A 41 -22.82 -9.86 1.55
C GLN A 41 -21.32 -10.17 1.52
N GLN A 42 -20.83 -10.84 0.48
CA GLN A 42 -19.41 -11.10 0.27
C GLN A 42 -18.61 -9.79 0.12
N VAL A 43 -19.11 -8.87 -0.71
CA VAL A 43 -18.45 -7.56 -0.93
C VAL A 43 -18.41 -6.74 0.35
N VAL A 44 -19.48 -6.72 1.13
CA VAL A 44 -19.52 -6.01 2.42
C VAL A 44 -18.49 -6.57 3.40
N LYS A 45 -18.33 -7.90 3.47
CA LYS A 45 -17.29 -8.54 4.29
C LYS A 45 -15.87 -8.12 3.87
N GLU A 46 -15.59 -8.09 2.56
CA GLU A 46 -14.28 -7.65 2.07
C GLU A 46 -14.03 -6.17 2.31
N ILE A 47 -15.04 -5.30 2.15
CA ILE A 47 -14.92 -3.88 2.49
C ILE A 47 -14.53 -3.71 3.96
N GLU A 48 -15.18 -4.44 4.86
CA GLU A 48 -14.88 -4.32 6.28
C GLU A 48 -13.48 -4.86 6.62
N ARG A 49 -13.08 -5.98 6.00
CA ARG A 49 -11.72 -6.52 6.10
C ARG A 49 -10.67 -5.48 5.66
N LEU A 50 -10.91 -4.81 4.53
CA LEU A 50 -10.01 -3.78 4.01
C LEU A 50 -9.97 -2.53 4.90
N ARG A 51 -11.09 -2.13 5.51
CA ARG A 51 -11.12 -1.02 6.48
C ARG A 51 -10.24 -1.31 7.70
N VAL A 52 -10.32 -2.51 8.26
CA VAL A 52 -9.48 -2.93 9.40
C VAL A 52 -7.99 -2.96 9.04
N LEU A 53 -7.65 -3.45 7.84
CA LEU A 53 -6.28 -3.43 7.35
C LEU A 53 -5.75 -2.00 7.17
N LEU A 54 -6.60 -1.10 6.64
CA LEU A 54 -6.27 0.30 6.44
C LEU A 54 -5.99 1.00 7.77
N THR A 55 -6.87 0.82 8.78
CA THR A 55 -6.69 1.47 10.09
C THR A 55 -5.42 0.98 10.78
N THR A 56 -5.16 -0.32 10.73
CA THR A 56 -3.95 -0.93 11.29
C THR A 56 -2.68 -0.40 10.62
N THR A 57 -2.67 -0.34 9.28
CA THR A 57 -1.53 0.16 8.51
C THR A 57 -1.27 1.64 8.79
N ASN A 58 -2.34 2.45 8.90
CA ASN A 58 -2.23 3.86 9.26
C ASN A 58 -1.63 4.06 10.65
N GLN A 59 -2.05 3.25 11.63
CA GLN A 59 -1.52 3.32 12.99
C GLN A 59 -0.04 2.92 13.06
N GLN A 60 0.35 1.88 12.32
CA GLN A 60 1.76 1.49 12.19
C GLN A 60 2.59 2.61 11.57
N ARG A 61 2.10 3.23 10.49
CA ARG A 61 2.77 4.38 9.86
C ARG A 61 2.99 5.53 10.84
N GLU A 62 1.96 5.90 11.60
CA GLU A 62 2.08 7.01 12.56
C GLU A 62 3.06 6.68 13.69
N SER A 63 3.02 5.45 14.21
CA SER A 63 4.00 4.98 15.18
C SER A 63 5.44 5.07 14.64
N TRP A 64 5.66 4.70 13.38
CA TRP A 64 6.98 4.79 12.76
C TRP A 64 7.44 6.23 12.59
N LYS A 65 6.53 7.14 12.21
CA LYS A 65 6.79 8.56 12.11
C LYS A 65 7.23 9.15 13.45
N VAL A 66 6.50 8.87 14.53
CA VAL A 66 6.86 9.34 15.88
C VAL A 66 8.25 8.83 16.29
N ARG A 67 8.52 7.53 16.08
CA ARG A 67 9.84 6.95 16.41
C ARG A 67 10.98 7.58 15.60
N ALA A 68 10.75 7.86 14.32
CA ALA A 68 11.74 8.52 13.47
C ALA A 68 12.05 9.94 13.97
N LEU A 69 11.02 10.73 14.27
CA LEU A 69 11.18 12.09 14.79
C LEU A 69 11.89 12.11 16.15
N MET A 70 11.58 11.16 17.03
CA MET A 70 12.27 11.04 18.32
C MET A 70 13.75 10.70 18.14
N ALA A 71 14.08 9.78 17.23
CA ALA A 71 15.46 9.42 16.94
C ALA A 71 16.25 10.59 16.34
N GLU A 72 15.63 11.38 15.46
CA GLU A 72 16.20 12.60 14.90
C GLU A 72 16.47 13.64 15.98
N ALA A 73 15.50 13.90 16.87
CA ALA A 73 15.68 14.81 18.00
C ALA A 73 16.83 14.37 18.92
N GLN A 74 16.92 13.07 19.24
CA GLN A 74 18.02 12.52 20.03
C GLN A 74 19.38 12.71 19.35
N LEU A 75 19.45 12.57 18.03
CA LEU A 75 20.68 12.78 17.27
C LEU A 75 21.11 14.26 17.26
N VAL A 76 20.16 15.18 17.09
CA VAL A 76 20.42 16.63 17.20
C VAL A 76 20.90 17.00 18.60
N GLU A 77 20.29 16.45 19.65
CA GLU A 77 20.77 16.68 21.02
C GLU A 77 22.16 16.09 21.27
N ALA A 78 22.44 14.89 20.78
CA ALA A 78 23.73 14.25 20.94
C ALA A 78 24.83 15.05 20.23
N THR A 79 24.59 15.47 18.98
CA THR A 79 25.53 16.30 18.22
C THR A 79 25.79 17.65 18.88
N ALA A 80 24.75 18.29 19.47
CA ALA A 80 24.93 19.51 20.26
C ALA A 80 25.78 19.29 21.54
N LYS A 81 25.67 18.13 22.18
CA LYS A 81 26.43 17.77 23.41
C LYS A 81 27.86 17.28 23.12
N THR A 82 28.13 16.73 21.92
CA THR A 82 29.42 16.12 21.56
C THR A 82 30.42 17.08 20.89
N GLY A 83 30.10 18.36 20.73
CA GLY A 83 30.98 19.39 20.15
C GLY A 83 32.33 19.63 20.86
N ASN A 84 32.79 18.76 21.78
CA ASN A 84 34.06 18.91 22.50
C ASN A 84 34.83 17.61 22.80
N LYS A 85 34.51 16.45 22.19
CA LYS A 85 35.34 15.22 22.33
C LYS A 85 35.52 14.52 20.99
N GLY A 86 36.68 14.71 20.39
CA GLY A 86 37.08 14.10 19.13
C GLY A 86 37.46 12.61 19.27
N GLY A 87 37.20 11.88 18.18
CA GLY A 87 37.95 10.69 17.76
C GLY A 87 37.55 9.37 18.42
N GLY A 88 36.64 8.62 17.78
CA GLY A 88 36.48 7.19 18.11
C GLY A 88 35.23 6.49 17.56
N ALA A 89 34.17 7.23 17.23
CA ALA A 89 32.88 6.63 16.83
C ALA A 89 32.70 6.39 15.32
N GLU A 90 33.56 6.96 14.48
CA GLU A 90 33.37 7.10 13.04
C GLU A 90 33.30 5.74 12.31
N ASN A 91 34.14 4.79 12.71
CA ASN A 91 34.25 3.48 12.05
C ASN A 91 33.01 2.60 12.24
N VAL A 92 32.30 2.71 13.37
CA VAL A 92 31.10 1.90 13.63
C VAL A 92 29.88 2.48 12.93
N SER A 93 29.78 3.82 12.82
CA SER A 93 28.76 4.46 11.99
C SER A 93 28.91 4.10 10.51
N ASP A 94 30.14 4.07 10.01
CA ASP A 94 30.43 3.80 8.60
C ASP A 94 30.07 2.35 8.20
N VAL A 95 30.44 1.36 9.03
CA VAL A 95 30.05 -0.04 8.78
C VAL A 95 28.52 -0.25 8.81
N ARG A 96 27.80 0.44 9.71
CA ARG A 96 26.33 0.38 9.77
C ARG A 96 25.70 1.04 8.54
N TYR A 97 26.23 2.18 8.11
CA TYR A 97 25.78 2.89 6.92
C TYR A 97 26.01 2.07 5.65
N ALA A 98 27.21 1.50 5.45
CA ALA A 98 27.52 0.65 4.31
C ALA A 98 26.64 -0.61 4.26
N SER A 99 26.33 -1.21 5.41
CA SER A 99 25.42 -2.35 5.52
C SER A 99 23.99 -1.96 5.12
N LEU A 100 23.51 -0.80 5.55
CA LEU A 100 22.21 -0.25 5.18
C LEU A 100 22.13 0.06 3.68
N LYS A 101 23.14 0.75 3.12
CA LYS A 101 23.24 1.06 1.69
C LYS A 101 23.17 -0.20 0.84
N ARG A 102 23.92 -1.25 1.21
CA ARG A 102 23.88 -2.57 0.55
C ARG A 102 22.50 -3.22 0.64
N TYR A 103 21.85 -3.17 1.80
CA TYR A 103 20.51 -3.72 1.98
C TYR A 103 19.48 -3.03 1.08
N LEU A 104 19.51 -1.70 1.03
CA LEU A 104 18.60 -0.90 0.21
C LEU A 104 18.78 -1.19 -1.29
N ALA A 105 20.02 -1.28 -1.76
CA ALA A 105 20.32 -1.69 -3.13
C ALA A 105 19.70 -3.06 -3.45
N LYS A 106 19.92 -4.06 -2.60
CA LYS A 106 19.40 -5.41 -2.84
C LYS A 106 17.87 -5.48 -2.89
N ARG A 107 17.16 -4.63 -2.13
CA ARG A 107 15.70 -4.70 -1.98
C ARG A 107 14.92 -3.83 -2.96
N PHE A 108 15.50 -2.71 -3.39
CA PHE A 108 14.78 -1.68 -4.13
C PHE A 108 15.36 -1.37 -5.50
N HIS A 109 16.57 -1.85 -5.82
CA HIS A 109 17.17 -1.61 -7.13
C HIS A 109 16.28 -2.17 -8.25
N PRO A 110 16.07 -1.43 -9.36
CA PRO A 110 15.12 -1.78 -10.42
C PRO A 110 15.35 -3.18 -11.02
N ASP A 111 16.61 -3.62 -11.07
CA ASP A 111 17.01 -4.93 -11.61
C ASP A 111 16.86 -6.09 -10.62
N TYR A 112 16.76 -5.80 -9.32
CA TYR A 112 16.71 -6.81 -8.25
C TYR A 112 15.37 -6.84 -7.51
N ALA A 113 14.52 -5.82 -7.69
CA ALA A 113 13.26 -5.68 -6.99
C ALA A 113 12.26 -6.78 -7.43
N PRO A 114 11.89 -7.74 -6.56
CA PRO A 114 10.80 -8.66 -6.86
C PRO A 114 9.46 -7.89 -6.85
N GLY A 115 8.63 -8.12 -7.85
CA GLY A 115 7.31 -7.49 -8.01
C GLY A 115 6.91 -7.30 -9.47
N GLN A 116 5.60 -7.27 -9.74
CA GLN A 116 5.03 -6.98 -11.07
C GLN A 116 4.05 -5.80 -10.97
N GLY A 117 3.87 -5.06 -12.07
CA GLY A 117 2.94 -3.93 -12.14
C GLY A 117 3.30 -2.77 -11.20
N ILE A 118 2.34 -2.35 -10.37
CA ILE A 118 2.44 -1.15 -9.51
C ILE A 118 3.55 -1.29 -8.47
N GLU A 119 3.77 -2.50 -7.93
CA GLU A 119 4.83 -2.72 -6.93
C GLU A 119 6.21 -2.37 -7.47
N LYS A 120 6.50 -2.75 -8.72
CA LYS A 120 7.77 -2.43 -9.38
C LYS A 120 7.95 -0.92 -9.54
N ILE A 121 6.88 -0.21 -9.90
CA ILE A 121 6.90 1.26 -10.05
C ILE A 121 7.18 1.92 -8.70
N VAL A 122 6.46 1.54 -7.65
CA VAL A 122 6.64 2.12 -6.31
C VAL A 122 8.05 1.87 -5.78
N ARG A 123 8.58 0.64 -5.93
CA ARG A 123 9.95 0.32 -5.51
C ARG A 123 11.00 1.13 -6.26
N ASN A 124 10.81 1.32 -7.57
CA ASN A 124 11.70 2.10 -8.41
C ASN A 124 11.73 3.59 -8.00
N GLU A 125 10.57 4.20 -7.74
CA GLU A 125 10.52 5.59 -7.31
C GLU A 125 11.13 5.79 -5.91
N ILE A 126 10.85 4.88 -4.97
CA ILE A 126 11.51 4.89 -3.64
C ILE A 126 13.03 4.76 -3.79
N PHE A 127 13.50 3.90 -4.68
CA PHE A 127 14.93 3.72 -4.92
C PHE A 127 15.59 5.00 -5.42
N LYS A 128 15.02 5.65 -6.45
CA LYS A 128 15.56 6.90 -6.99
C LYS A 128 15.68 7.98 -5.92
N GLU A 129 14.62 8.18 -5.14
CA GLU A 129 14.58 9.21 -4.10
C GLU A 129 15.68 8.99 -3.04
N ILE A 130 15.75 7.76 -2.49
CA ILE A 130 16.70 7.44 -1.43
C ILE A 130 18.14 7.42 -1.97
N TRP A 131 18.36 6.88 -3.16
CA TRP A 131 19.70 6.71 -3.72
C TRP A 131 20.34 8.05 -4.09
N ASN A 132 19.56 9.00 -4.62
CA ASN A 132 20.04 10.36 -4.89
C ASN A 132 20.54 11.05 -3.61
N GLU A 133 19.83 10.89 -2.49
CA GLU A 133 20.24 11.49 -1.22
C GLU A 133 21.47 10.78 -0.63
N ILE A 134 21.55 9.45 -0.76
CA ILE A 134 22.77 8.69 -0.39
C ILE A 134 23.99 9.20 -1.15
N ASP A 135 23.89 9.34 -2.48
CA ASP A 135 25.00 9.82 -3.31
C ASP A 135 25.41 11.25 -2.95
N ARG A 136 24.44 12.10 -2.59
CA ARG A 136 24.69 13.45 -2.07
C ARG A 136 25.47 13.43 -0.76
N LEU A 137 25.09 12.57 0.19
CA LEU A 137 25.77 12.42 1.49
C LEU A 137 27.20 11.91 1.33
N ASP A 138 27.41 10.92 0.46
CA ASP A 138 28.74 10.39 0.14
C ASP A 138 29.64 11.47 -0.50
N CYS A 139 29.09 12.25 -1.44
CA CYS A 139 29.80 13.38 -2.06
C CYS A 139 30.13 14.50 -1.05
N ALA A 140 29.23 14.81 -0.13
CA ALA A 140 29.47 15.80 0.91
C ALA A 140 30.58 15.35 1.87
N THR A 141 30.59 14.07 2.24
CA THR A 141 31.61 13.47 3.11
C THR A 141 32.99 13.47 2.45
N ALA A 142 33.06 13.11 1.16
CA ALA A 142 34.31 13.14 0.38
C ALA A 142 34.90 14.55 0.26
N ARG A 143 34.06 15.59 0.13
CA ARG A 143 34.51 17.00 0.08
C ARG A 143 35.02 17.50 1.43
N SER A 144 34.38 17.11 2.53
CA SER A 144 34.85 17.45 3.87
C SER A 144 36.19 16.77 4.21
N ALA A 145 36.40 15.54 3.74
CA ALA A 145 37.67 14.81 3.93
C ALA A 145 38.82 15.35 3.07
N ALA A 146 38.53 15.95 1.91
CA ALA A 146 39.54 16.55 1.03
C ALA A 146 39.93 18.00 1.42
N ALA A 147 39.17 18.64 2.29
CA ALA A 147 39.39 20.01 2.76
C ALA A 147 40.07 20.10 4.15
N ALA A 148 40.32 18.95 4.80
CA ALA A 148 41.04 18.81 6.05
C ALA A 148 42.48 18.34 5.79
#